data_AF-A0A6I9P3V3-F1
#
_entry.id   AF-A0A6I9P3V3-F1
#
_cell.length_a   1.000
_cell.length_b   1.000
_cell.length_c   1.000
_cell.angle_alpha   90.00
_cell.angle_beta   90.00
_cell.angle_gamma   90.00
#
_symmetry.space_group_name_H-M   'P 1'
#
loop_
_entity.id
_entity.type
_entity.pdbx_description
1 polymer ?
#
loop_
_entity_poly.entity_id
_entity_poly.type
_entity_poly.pdbx_seq_one_letter_code
_entity_poly.pdbx_strand_id
1 'polypeptide(L)'
;MSSPGATSSSLSSLAPKRKTKKKHFVQQKVKVFRASDPVLSVLMWGVNHSINDLSHVPVPVMLLPDDFKASTKIKVSNHLFNKENLPGQFKFKDYCPQVFRNLRERFGIEDQDYQVSLARSPPLKDEEGQRVELLLTSYDHTLIIKEISSEEVEEIHNILSEYHQRECWSRKHLR
;
A
#
# COMPACT_ATOMS: atom_id res chain seq x y z
N MET A 1 35.50 -15.97 -77.41
CA MET A 1 35.75 -16.50 -76.06
C MET A 1 35.76 -15.32 -75.10
N SER A 2 35.08 -15.49 -73.95
CA SER A 2 35.12 -14.64 -72.75
C SER A 2 34.28 -13.35 -72.74
N SER A 3 33.02 -13.50 -72.30
CA SER A 3 32.25 -12.46 -71.60
C SER A 3 32.72 -12.33 -70.14
N PRO A 4 32.55 -11.15 -69.53
CA PRO A 4 31.85 -11.07 -68.24
C PRO A 4 30.91 -9.84 -68.21
N GLY A 5 29.91 -9.71 -67.36
CA GLY A 5 29.49 -10.42 -66.16
C GLY A 5 28.46 -9.50 -65.48
N ALA A 6 27.37 -10.10 -64.99
CA ALA A 6 26.15 -9.42 -64.58
C ALA A 6 26.32 -8.44 -63.41
N THR A 7 25.44 -7.43 -63.44
CA THR A 7 25.09 -6.51 -62.35
C THR A 7 24.74 -7.25 -61.06
N SER A 8 25.36 -6.87 -59.95
CA SER A 8 24.81 -7.14 -58.62
C SER A 8 25.07 -5.98 -57.66
N SER A 9 24.01 -5.72 -56.90
CA SER A 9 23.75 -4.67 -55.92
C SER A 9 24.78 -4.48 -54.81
N SER A 10 24.89 -3.25 -54.31
CA SER A 10 25.10 -3.01 -52.87
C SER A 10 24.45 -1.69 -52.45
N LEU A 11 23.23 -1.79 -51.92
CA LEU A 11 22.60 -0.74 -51.14
C LEU A 11 23.38 -0.57 -49.84
N SER A 12 24.01 0.59 -49.66
CA SER A 12 24.62 0.97 -48.38
C SER A 12 23.52 1.23 -47.34
N SER A 13 23.37 0.32 -46.38
CA SER A 13 22.50 0.52 -45.22
C SER A 13 23.23 1.35 -44.16
N LEU A 14 23.01 2.66 -44.17
CA LEU A 14 23.40 3.56 -43.10
C LEU A 14 22.58 3.24 -41.84
N ALA A 15 23.15 2.48 -40.91
CA ALA A 15 22.56 2.27 -39.59
C ALA A 15 22.61 3.57 -38.76
N PRO A 16 21.48 4.06 -38.20
CA PRO A 16 21.49 5.28 -37.40
C PRO A 16 22.04 4.98 -36.01
N LYS A 17 23.24 5.50 -35.71
CA LYS A 17 23.84 5.48 -34.37
C LYS A 17 23.00 6.34 -33.41
N ARG A 18 22.11 5.71 -32.63
CA ARG A 18 21.39 6.36 -31.52
C ARG A 18 22.37 6.72 -30.42
N LYS A 19 22.69 8.02 -30.30
CA LYS A 19 23.42 8.58 -29.15
C LYS A 19 22.54 8.43 -27.91
N THR A 20 22.91 7.54 -27.00
CA THR A 20 22.29 7.41 -25.67
C THR A 20 22.74 8.59 -24.81
N LYS A 21 21.89 9.62 -24.70
CA LYS A 21 22.03 10.63 -23.64
C LYS A 21 21.92 9.91 -22.30
N LYS A 22 23.03 9.82 -21.56
CA LYS A 22 23.03 9.40 -20.15
C LYS A 22 22.10 10.34 -19.40
N LYS A 23 20.90 9.85 -19.06
CA LYS A 23 19.95 10.60 -18.25
C LYS A 23 20.50 10.63 -16.83
N HIS A 24 20.77 11.83 -16.34
CA HIS A 24 21.17 12.03 -14.96
C HIS A 24 19.94 11.81 -14.08
N PHE A 25 19.85 10.63 -13.46
CA PHE A 25 18.77 10.32 -12.54
C PHE A 25 19.07 11.06 -11.23
N VAL A 26 18.25 12.05 -10.89
CA VAL A 26 18.33 12.70 -9.57
C VAL A 26 17.89 11.65 -8.55
N GLN A 27 18.82 11.18 -7.73
CA GLN A 27 18.48 10.33 -6.60
C GLN A 27 17.68 11.16 -5.60
N GLN A 28 16.42 10.79 -5.42
CA GLN A 28 15.55 11.38 -4.42
C GLN A 28 16.06 10.99 -3.03
N LYS A 29 16.54 11.98 -2.27
CA LYS A 29 17.05 11.84 -0.89
C LYS A 29 15.92 11.70 0.15
N VAL A 30 14.80 11.08 -0.19
CA VAL A 30 13.72 10.81 0.78
C VAL A 30 13.76 9.33 1.10
N LYS A 31 13.65 9.00 2.39
CA LYS A 31 13.73 7.63 2.93
C LYS A 31 12.63 6.78 2.30
N VAL A 32 12.97 6.08 1.23
CA VAL A 32 12.00 5.26 0.48
C VAL A 32 11.64 4.03 1.30
N PHE A 33 10.35 3.67 1.33
CA PHE A 33 9.83 2.49 2.01
C PHE A 33 10.48 1.25 1.42
N ARG A 34 11.36 0.61 2.19
CA ARG A 34 12.15 -0.54 1.74
C ARG A 34 11.70 -1.76 2.52
N ALA A 35 10.74 -2.52 1.99
CA ALA A 35 10.60 -3.91 2.37
C ALA A 35 11.13 -4.80 1.25
N SER A 36 11.81 -5.90 1.61
CA SER A 36 12.22 -6.93 0.65
C SER A 36 11.02 -7.63 0.00
N ASP A 37 9.88 -7.62 0.68
CA ASP A 37 8.62 -8.19 0.22
C ASP A 37 7.75 -7.12 -0.49
N PRO A 38 7.34 -7.35 -1.76
CA PRO A 38 6.47 -6.42 -2.49
C PRO A 38 5.12 -6.17 -1.80
N VAL A 39 4.56 -7.16 -1.09
CA VAL A 39 3.29 -7.01 -0.37
C VAL A 39 3.45 -6.03 0.78
N LEU A 40 4.55 -6.16 1.52
CA LEU A 40 4.84 -5.27 2.65
C LEU A 40 5.13 -3.84 2.20
N SER A 41 5.84 -3.67 1.08
CA SER A 41 6.04 -2.35 0.47
C SER A 41 4.71 -1.68 0.06
N VAL A 42 3.77 -2.46 -0.52
CA VAL A 42 2.43 -1.97 -0.85
C VAL A 42 1.62 -1.65 0.40
N LEU A 43 1.72 -2.46 1.46
CA LEU A 43 1.05 -2.20 2.74
C LEU A 43 1.53 -0.87 3.36
N MET A 44 2.85 -0.70 3.50
CA MET A 44 3.45 0.52 4.06
C MET A 44 3.04 1.76 3.24
N TRP A 45 3.09 1.65 1.91
CA TRP A 45 2.64 2.73 1.02
C TRP A 45 1.13 3.01 1.18
N GLY A 46 0.32 1.95 1.25
CA GLY A 46 -1.13 2.04 1.33
C GLY A 46 -1.61 2.67 2.63
N VAL A 47 -1.02 2.29 3.78
CA VAL A 47 -1.28 2.92 5.07
C VAL A 47 -0.88 4.40 5.04
N ASN A 48 0.31 4.71 4.55
CA ASN A 48 0.77 6.10 4.43
C ASN A 48 -0.16 6.94 3.56
N HIS A 49 -0.63 6.38 2.44
CA HIS A 49 -1.57 7.05 1.55
C HIS A 49 -2.95 7.22 2.20
N SER A 50 -3.50 6.16 2.81
CA SER A 50 -4.81 6.20 3.47
C SER A 50 -4.85 7.26 4.58
N ILE A 51 -3.87 7.28 5.49
CA ILE A 51 -3.83 8.27 6.58
C ILE A 51 -3.71 9.70 6.04
N ASN A 52 -2.86 9.92 5.04
CA ASN A 52 -2.71 11.24 4.44
C ASN A 52 -3.99 11.70 3.73
N ASP A 53 -4.66 10.82 2.98
CA ASP A 53 -5.93 11.12 2.33
C ASP A 53 -7.03 11.43 3.36
N LEU A 54 -7.09 10.62 4.42
CA LEU A 54 -8.07 10.77 5.50
C LEU A 54 -7.86 12.04 6.32
N SER A 55 -6.62 12.55 6.40
CA SER A 55 -6.29 13.82 7.07
C SER A 55 -6.94 15.04 6.40
N HIS A 56 -7.25 14.94 5.10
CA HIS A 56 -7.97 15.97 4.36
C HIS A 56 -9.49 15.84 4.48
N VAL A 57 -9.98 14.72 5.02
CA VAL A 57 -11.41 14.48 5.22
C VAL A 57 -11.80 14.92 6.63
N PRO A 58 -12.76 15.85 6.81
CA PRO A 58 -13.17 16.31 8.13
C PRO A 58 -13.67 15.15 8.99
N VAL A 59 -13.46 15.24 10.31
CA VAL A 59 -13.95 14.23 11.26
C VAL A 59 -15.47 14.35 11.40
N PRO A 60 -16.25 13.33 11.03
CA PRO A 60 -17.70 13.39 11.15
C PRO A 60 -18.13 13.35 12.61
N VAL A 61 -19.18 14.11 12.96
CA VAL A 61 -19.75 14.14 14.31
C VAL A 61 -20.39 12.80 14.69
N MET A 62 -20.99 12.13 13.70
CA MET A 62 -21.57 10.79 13.82
C MET A 62 -21.27 9.98 12.56
N LEU A 63 -21.07 8.67 12.73
CA LEU A 63 -20.94 7.74 11.61
C LEU A 63 -22.32 7.41 11.05
N LEU A 64 -22.43 7.39 9.72
CA LEU A 64 -23.62 6.99 8.99
C LEU A 64 -23.58 5.48 8.68
N PRO A 65 -24.73 4.83 8.43
CA PRO A 65 -24.76 3.42 8.02
C PRO A 65 -23.92 3.13 6.77
N ASP A 66 -23.79 4.11 5.86
CA ASP A 66 -22.99 3.98 4.64
C ASP A 66 -21.49 3.92 4.93
N ASP A 67 -21.01 4.50 6.04
CA ASP A 67 -19.59 4.45 6.43
C ASP A 67 -19.13 3.02 6.73
N PHE A 68 -20.05 2.15 7.19
CA PHE A 68 -19.79 0.72 7.45
C PHE A 68 -19.77 -0.14 6.18
N LYS A 69 -20.14 0.43 5.03
CA LYS A 69 -20.06 -0.19 3.71
C LYS A 69 -19.07 0.51 2.78
N ALA A 70 -18.53 1.65 3.21
CA ALA A 70 -17.60 2.44 2.43
C ALA A 70 -16.29 1.66 2.18
N SER A 71 -15.70 1.85 1.00
CA SER A 71 -14.35 1.39 0.74
C SER A 71 -13.65 2.30 -0.27
N THR A 72 -12.36 2.54 -0.06
CA THR A 72 -11.53 3.32 -0.95
C THR A 72 -10.61 2.38 -1.71
N LYS A 73 -10.68 2.39 -3.04
CA LYS A 73 -9.84 1.54 -3.91
C LYS A 73 -8.91 2.41 -4.73
N ILE A 74 -7.61 2.13 -4.64
CA ILE A 74 -6.58 2.84 -5.39
C ILE A 74 -5.88 1.84 -6.29
N LYS A 75 -5.77 2.19 -7.57
CA LYS A 75 -5.02 1.42 -8.56
C LYS A 75 -3.81 2.24 -8.97
N VAL A 76 -2.62 1.75 -8.63
CA VAL A 76 -1.36 2.38 -9.01
C VAL A 76 -0.81 1.65 -10.22
N SER A 77 -0.53 2.41 -11.30
CA SER A 77 0.20 1.92 -12.47
C SER A 77 1.42 2.80 -12.64
N ASN A 78 2.58 2.22 -12.37
CA ASN A 78 3.84 2.93 -12.30
C ASN A 78 4.65 2.68 -13.58
N HIS A 79 4.51 3.59 -14.54
CA HIS A 79 5.24 3.52 -15.80
C HIS A 79 6.62 4.19 -15.65
N LEU A 80 7.67 3.37 -15.43
CA LEU A 80 9.09 3.78 -15.40
C LEU A 80 9.54 4.72 -14.26
N PHE A 81 8.70 5.00 -13.27
CA PHE A 81 9.07 5.70 -12.03
C PHE A 81 9.21 4.66 -10.90
N ASN A 82 9.98 4.91 -9.83
CA ASN A 82 10.03 4.10 -8.60
C ASN A 82 9.98 2.54 -8.74
N LYS A 83 10.73 1.94 -9.68
CA LYS A 83 10.73 0.48 -9.93
C LYS A 83 11.40 -0.35 -8.82
N GLU A 84 12.27 0.26 -8.04
CA GLU A 84 13.08 -0.43 -7.04
C GLU A 84 12.32 -0.67 -5.72
N ASN A 85 11.23 0.06 -5.45
CA ASN A 85 10.59 0.05 -4.12
C ASN A 85 9.12 -0.36 -4.13
N LEU A 86 8.41 -0.23 -5.26
CA LEU A 86 7.01 -0.64 -5.39
C LEU A 86 6.77 -1.46 -6.65
N PRO A 87 5.82 -2.41 -6.63
CA PRO A 87 5.42 -3.15 -7.83
C PRO A 87 4.98 -2.21 -8.96
N GLY A 88 5.25 -2.59 -10.21
CA GLY A 88 4.90 -1.80 -11.39
C GLY A 88 3.39 -1.56 -11.54
N GLN A 89 2.56 -2.47 -11.03
CA GLN A 89 1.12 -2.27 -10.94
C GLN A 89 0.59 -2.99 -9.70
N PHE A 90 -0.18 -2.30 -8.88
CA PHE A 90 -0.83 -2.89 -7.72
C PHE A 90 -2.17 -2.18 -7.44
N LYS A 91 -2.97 -2.82 -6.59
CA LYS A 91 -4.22 -2.25 -6.07
C LYS A 91 -4.15 -2.27 -4.55
N PHE A 92 -4.63 -1.21 -3.94
CA PHE A 92 -4.81 -1.11 -2.51
C PHE A 92 -6.29 -0.81 -2.24
N LYS A 93 -6.89 -1.51 -1.28
CA LYS A 93 -8.27 -1.29 -0.88
C LYS A 93 -8.32 -1.10 0.63
N ASP A 94 -8.88 0.01 1.03
CA ASP A 94 -9.15 0.34 2.42
C ASP A 94 -10.65 0.23 2.69
N TYR A 95 -11.02 -0.38 3.81
CA TYR A 95 -12.40 -0.68 4.17
C TYR A 95 -12.84 0.22 5.33
N CYS A 96 -14.05 0.77 5.23
CA CYS A 96 -14.68 1.59 6.28
C CYS A 96 -13.73 2.63 6.92
N PRO A 97 -13.02 3.47 6.13
CA PRO A 97 -11.90 4.27 6.64
C PRO A 97 -12.31 5.21 7.79
N GLN A 98 -13.54 5.76 7.72
CA GLN A 98 -14.11 6.58 8.78
C GLN A 98 -14.39 5.82 10.07
N VAL A 99 -14.89 4.59 9.96
CA VAL A 99 -15.18 3.70 11.10
C VAL A 99 -13.86 3.35 11.80
N PHE A 100 -12.84 2.93 11.05
CA PHE A 100 -11.54 2.60 11.62
C PHE A 100 -10.78 3.81 12.16
N ARG A 101 -10.97 5.02 11.59
CA ARG A 101 -10.48 6.26 12.22
C ARG A 101 -11.12 6.48 13.58
N ASN A 102 -12.45 6.36 13.69
CA ASN A 102 -13.13 6.53 14.97
C ASN A 102 -12.74 5.44 15.99
N LEU A 103 -12.55 4.20 15.54
CA LEU A 103 -12.06 3.12 16.41
C LEU A 103 -10.64 3.42 16.93
N ARG A 104 -9.72 3.88 16.08
CA ARG A 104 -8.35 4.25 16.50
C ARG A 104 -8.38 5.34 17.58
N GLU A 105 -9.17 6.39 17.39
CA GLU A 105 -9.38 7.43 18.41
C GLU A 105 -9.96 6.87 19.72
N ARG A 106 -10.87 5.89 19.63
CA ARG A 106 -11.44 5.21 20.82
C ARG A 106 -10.41 4.41 21.60
N PHE A 107 -9.49 3.74 20.91
CA PHE A 107 -8.38 3.03 21.52
C PHE A 107 -7.22 3.96 21.95
N GLY A 108 -7.32 5.26 21.70
CA GLY A 108 -6.27 6.22 22.04
C GLY A 108 -5.06 6.13 21.12
N ILE A 109 -5.26 5.66 19.88
CA ILE A 109 -4.23 5.58 18.85
C ILE A 109 -4.38 6.81 17.95
N GLU A 110 -3.37 7.67 17.95
CA GLU A 110 -3.33 8.83 17.05
C GLU A 110 -3.03 8.42 15.61
N ASP A 111 -3.63 9.11 14.63
CA ASP A 111 -3.45 8.82 13.20
C ASP A 111 -1.98 8.87 12.79
N GLN A 112 -1.23 9.84 13.31
CA GLN A 112 0.17 10.04 12.98
C GLN A 112 1.07 8.95 13.57
N ASP A 113 0.79 8.50 14.79
CA ASP A 113 1.51 7.42 15.45
C ASP A 113 1.25 6.10 14.74
N TYR A 114 -0.02 5.80 14.42
CA TYR A 114 -0.40 4.63 13.63
C TYR A 114 0.35 4.58 12.28
N GLN A 115 0.41 5.69 11.57
CA GLN A 115 1.17 5.80 10.32
C GLN A 115 2.66 5.56 10.55
N VAL A 116 3.24 6.12 11.60
CA VAL A 116 4.66 5.93 11.93
C VAL A 116 4.94 4.46 12.22
N SER A 117 4.18 3.83 13.13
CA SER A 117 4.35 2.43 13.54
C SER A 117 4.31 1.45 12.37
N LEU A 118 3.46 1.69 11.36
CA LEU A 118 3.27 0.78 10.23
C LEU A 118 4.04 1.14 8.97
N ALA A 119 4.35 2.42 8.72
CA ALA A 119 4.96 2.87 7.48
C ALA A 119 6.41 3.37 7.62
N ARG A 120 6.90 3.68 8.83
CA ARG A 120 8.29 4.18 9.00
C ARG A 120 9.34 3.12 8.70
N SER A 121 9.05 1.89 9.10
CA SER A 121 9.93 0.72 8.99
C SER A 121 9.10 -0.51 8.64
N PRO A 122 9.64 -1.48 7.89
CA PRO A 122 8.92 -2.71 7.59
C PRO A 122 8.55 -3.47 8.87
N PRO A 123 7.28 -3.91 9.00
CA PRO A 123 6.87 -4.86 10.02
C PRO A 123 7.72 -6.14 10.03
N LEU A 124 7.96 -6.67 11.22
CA LEU A 124 8.75 -7.86 11.47
C LEU A 124 7.87 -9.12 11.38
N LYS A 125 8.38 -10.19 10.76
CA LYS A 125 7.72 -11.50 10.77
C LYS A 125 7.94 -12.14 12.14
N ASP A 126 6.89 -12.74 12.68
CA ASP A 126 7.01 -13.55 13.90
C ASP A 126 7.67 -14.89 13.51
N GLU A 127 8.90 -15.13 13.98
CA GLU A 127 9.71 -16.30 13.61
C GLU A 127 9.32 -17.54 14.46
N GLU A 128 8.64 -17.33 15.59
CA GLU A 128 8.25 -18.37 16.54
C GLU A 128 6.97 -19.14 16.14
N GLY A 129 6.27 -18.72 15.10
CA GLY A 129 4.98 -19.26 14.66
C GLY A 129 5.07 -20.36 13.60
N GLN A 130 5.47 -21.57 13.99
CA GLN A 130 5.22 -22.77 13.17
C GLN A 130 3.70 -23.01 13.10
N ARG A 131 2.95 -22.33 12.20
CA ARG A 131 1.74 -22.80 11.46
C ARG A 131 0.81 -21.66 10.96
N VAL A 132 0.63 -21.66 9.63
CA VAL A 132 -0.59 -21.34 8.84
C VAL A 132 -0.91 -19.89 8.49
N GLU A 133 -0.61 -18.86 9.29
CA GLU A 133 -1.08 -17.49 8.99
C GLU A 133 0.03 -16.44 9.15
N LEU A 134 0.15 -15.53 8.17
CA LEU A 134 1.20 -14.50 8.18
C LEU A 134 0.85 -13.44 9.24
N LEU A 135 1.58 -13.51 10.36
CA LEU A 135 1.47 -12.56 11.46
C LEU A 135 2.74 -11.70 11.49
N LEU A 136 2.55 -10.39 11.35
CA LEU A 136 3.62 -9.41 11.43
C LEU A 136 3.41 -8.52 12.66
N THR A 137 4.50 -8.03 13.21
CA THR A 137 4.49 -7.07 14.31
C THR A 137 5.11 -5.75 13.83
N SER A 138 4.52 -4.61 14.22
CA SER A 138 5.11 -3.29 13.93
C SER A 138 6.51 -3.17 14.54
N TYR A 139 7.31 -2.23 14.03
CA TYR A 139 8.70 -2.08 14.49
C TYR A 139 8.82 -1.70 15.98
N ASP A 140 7.78 -1.09 16.53
CA ASP A 140 7.69 -0.66 17.92
C ASP A 140 6.92 -1.65 18.80
N HIS A 141 6.53 -2.81 18.25
CA HIS A 141 5.80 -3.87 18.95
C HIS A 141 4.45 -3.43 19.55
N THR A 142 3.85 -2.36 19.02
CA THR A 142 2.56 -1.83 19.49
C THR A 142 1.38 -2.38 18.70
N LEU A 143 1.59 -2.81 17.45
CA LEU A 143 0.54 -3.26 16.54
C LEU A 143 0.89 -4.63 15.94
N ILE A 144 -0.15 -5.43 15.72
CA ILE A 144 -0.08 -6.70 15.02
C ILE A 144 -0.80 -6.54 13.69
N ILE A 145 -0.17 -7.01 12.61
CA ILE A 145 -0.77 -7.11 11.29
C ILE A 145 -0.99 -8.59 11.02
N LYS A 146 -2.24 -8.95 10.81
CA LYS A 146 -2.66 -10.32 10.54
C LYS A 146 -3.16 -10.40 9.10
N GLU A 147 -2.64 -11.35 8.32
CA GLU A 147 -3.29 -11.75 7.07
C GLU A 147 -4.58 -12.50 7.38
N ILE A 148 -5.68 -12.13 6.73
CA ILE A 148 -6.99 -12.75 6.91
C ILE A 148 -7.59 -13.12 5.56
N SER A 149 -8.41 -14.16 5.55
CA SER A 149 -9.16 -14.63 4.38
C SER A 149 -10.29 -13.68 4.00
N SER A 150 -10.82 -13.81 2.78
CA SER A 150 -11.98 -13.03 2.34
C SER A 150 -13.25 -13.33 3.14
N GLU A 151 -13.40 -14.57 3.63
CA GLU A 151 -14.52 -14.98 4.47
C GLU A 151 -14.49 -14.25 5.81
N GLU A 152 -13.33 -14.19 6.47
CA GLU A 152 -13.13 -13.43 7.70
C GLU A 152 -13.35 -11.92 7.51
N VAL A 153 -12.98 -11.36 6.34
CA VAL A 153 -13.29 -9.96 6.03
C VAL A 153 -14.80 -9.73 6.00
N GLU A 154 -15.59 -10.63 5.40
CA GLU A 154 -17.04 -10.54 5.38
C GLU A 154 -17.65 -10.68 6.79
N GLU A 155 -17.12 -11.59 7.61
CA GLU A 155 -17.51 -11.73 9.01
C GLU A 155 -17.25 -10.46 9.81
N ILE A 156 -16.05 -9.86 9.66
CA ILE A 156 -15.70 -8.59 10.30
C ILE A 156 -16.69 -7.50 9.87
N HIS A 157 -17.02 -7.40 8.59
CA HIS A 157 -18.01 -6.43 8.11
C HIS A 157 -19.39 -6.63 8.73
N ASN A 158 -19.81 -7.87 8.96
CA ASN A 158 -21.10 -8.19 9.58
C ASN A 158 -21.16 -7.76 11.05
N ILE A 159 -20.06 -7.93 11.81
CA ILE A 159 -20.01 -7.58 13.23
C ILE A 159 -19.57 -6.14 13.50
N LEU A 160 -19.03 -5.43 12.50
CA LEU A 160 -18.38 -4.12 12.68
C LEU A 160 -19.29 -3.06 13.28
N SER A 161 -20.56 -3.02 12.86
CA SER A 161 -21.55 -2.06 13.37
C SER A 161 -21.87 -2.31 14.83
N GLU A 162 -22.08 -3.57 15.20
CA GLU A 162 -22.34 -3.97 16.59
C GLU A 162 -21.10 -3.75 17.47
N TYR A 163 -19.92 -4.08 16.96
CA TYR A 163 -18.65 -3.85 17.65
C TYR A 163 -18.44 -2.37 17.96
N HIS A 164 -18.60 -1.50 16.95
CA HIS A 164 -18.50 -0.05 17.13
C HIS A 164 -19.52 0.48 18.15
N GLN A 165 -20.76 -0.03 18.10
CA GLN A 165 -21.80 0.35 19.05
C GLN A 165 -21.43 -0.04 20.49
N ARG A 166 -20.92 -1.25 20.72
CA ARG A 166 -20.49 -1.73 22.04
C ARG A 166 -19.34 -0.88 22.60
N GLU A 167 -18.31 -0.61 21.79
CA GLU A 167 -17.20 0.28 22.16
C GLU A 167 -17.67 1.71 22.45
N CYS A 168 -18.66 2.19 21.69
CA CYS A 168 -19.27 3.49 21.94
C CYS A 168 -20.08 3.54 23.25
N TRP A 169 -20.72 2.44 23.60
CA TRP A 169 -21.53 2.33 24.80
C TRP A 169 -20.69 2.18 26.07
N SER A 170 -19.63 1.36 26.02
CA SER A 170 -18.72 1.10 27.14
C SER A 170 -18.07 2.40 27.67
N ARG A 171 -17.62 3.27 26.76
CA ARG A 171 -16.96 4.54 27.14
C ARG A 171 -17.92 5.60 27.70
N LYS A 172 -19.22 5.51 27.41
CA LYS A 172 -20.24 6.43 27.98
C LYS A 172 -20.58 6.11 29.43
N HIS A 173 -20.35 4.88 29.88
CA HIS A 173 -20.62 4.45 31.26
C HIS A 173 -19.39 4.50 32.17
N LEU A 174 -18.21 4.78 31.62
CA LEU A 174 -16.95 4.94 32.36
C LEU A 174 -16.57 6.42 32.58
N ARG A 175 -17.47 7.36 32.29
CA ARG A 175 -17.34 8.80 32.57
C ARG A 175 -18.46 9.28 33.46
#